data_AF-A0A376S9C9-F1
#
_entry.id   AF-A0A376S9C9-F1
#
_cell.length_a   1.000
_cell.length_b   1.000
_cell.length_c   1.000
_cell.angle_alpha   90.00
_cell.angle_beta   90.00
_cell.angle_gamma   90.00
#
_symmetry.space_group_name_H-M   'P 1'
#
loop_
_entity.id
_entity.type
_entity.pdbx_description
1 polymer ?
#
loop_
_entity_poly.entity_id
_entity_poly.type
_entity_poly.pdbx_seq_one_letter_code
_entity_poly.pdbx_strand_id
1 'polypeptide(L)'
;MEVIREELELVREQFGDKRRTEITANSADINLEDLITQEDVVVTLSHQGYVKYQPLSEYEAQRRGGKGKSAARIKEEDFIDRLLVANTHDHILCFSSRGRVYSMKVYQLPEATRGARGRPIVNLLPLEQDERITAILPVTEFEEGVKVFMATANGTVKKTVLTEFNRLRTAGKVAIKLVEGDELIGVDLTSGEDEVMLFSAEGKVVRFKESSVRAMGCNTTGVRGIRLGEGDKVVSLIVPRGDGAILTATQNGYGKRTAVAEYPTKSRATKGVISIKVTERNGLVVGAVQVDDATRS
;
A
#
# COMPACT_ATOMS: atom_id res chain seq x y z
N MET A 1 -59.42 31.27 19.06
CA MET A 1 -58.18 30.48 19.03
C MET A 1 -58.03 29.65 20.30
N GLU A 2 -58.25 30.22 21.49
CA GLU A 2 -58.22 29.47 22.76
C GLU A 2 -59.36 28.44 22.84
N VAL A 3 -60.60 28.84 22.54
CA VAL A 3 -61.75 27.91 22.53
C VAL A 3 -61.55 26.72 21.57
N ILE A 4 -60.97 26.96 20.38
CA ILE A 4 -60.68 25.90 19.41
C ILE A 4 -59.62 24.93 19.96
N ARG A 5 -58.63 25.44 20.71
CA ARG A 5 -57.63 24.60 21.37
C ARG A 5 -58.26 23.75 22.46
N GLU A 6 -59.11 24.34 23.29
CA GLU A 6 -59.82 23.65 24.37
C GLU A 6 -60.72 22.52 23.83
N GLU A 7 -61.45 22.79 22.75
CA GLU A 7 -62.27 21.77 22.08
C GLU A 7 -61.43 20.62 21.50
N LEU A 8 -60.27 20.91 20.88
CA LEU A 8 -59.37 19.88 20.36
C LEU A 8 -58.71 19.06 21.46
N GLU A 9 -58.38 19.69 22.59
CA GLU A 9 -57.82 19.00 23.76
C GLU A 9 -58.86 18.08 24.42
N LEU A 10 -60.12 18.53 24.51
CA LEU A 10 -61.23 17.73 25.03
C LEU A 10 -61.49 16.50 24.15
N VAL A 11 -61.50 16.67 22.83
CA VAL A 11 -61.68 15.54 21.87
C VAL A 11 -60.51 14.56 21.97
N ARG A 12 -59.26 15.04 22.11
CA ARG A 12 -58.09 14.19 22.31
C ARG A 12 -58.17 13.40 23.61
N GLU A 13 -58.68 13.98 24.69
CA GLU A 13 -58.82 13.31 25.99
C GLU A 13 -59.93 12.25 25.96
N GLN A 14 -61.07 12.54 25.33
CA GLN A 14 -62.19 11.61 25.26
C GLN A 14 -61.95 10.42 24.32
N PHE A 15 -61.24 10.63 23.21
CA PHE A 15 -61.07 9.63 22.16
C PHE A 15 -59.61 9.19 21.95
N GLY A 16 -58.71 9.55 22.86
CA GLY A 16 -57.31 9.13 22.80
C GLY A 16 -57.15 7.64 23.06
N ASP A 17 -56.52 6.92 22.14
CA ASP A 17 -56.14 5.52 22.30
C ASP A 17 -54.64 5.30 22.17
N LYS A 18 -54.16 4.16 22.69
CA LYS A 18 -52.77 3.77 22.47
C LYS A 18 -52.61 3.33 21.01
N ARG A 19 -51.55 3.81 20.37
CA ARG A 19 -51.20 3.37 19.02
C ARG A 19 -51.09 1.85 19.00
N ARG A 20 -51.88 1.23 18.12
CA ARG A 20 -51.93 -0.23 17.95
C ARG A 20 -50.82 -0.77 17.05
N THR A 21 -50.31 0.06 16.14
CA THR A 21 -49.24 -0.31 15.21
C THR A 21 -47.89 0.17 15.73
N GLU A 22 -46.88 -0.68 15.63
CA GLU A 22 -45.50 -0.32 15.87
C GLU A 22 -44.88 0.18 14.56
N ILE A 23 -44.26 1.36 14.59
CA ILE A 23 -43.38 1.78 13.49
C ILE A 23 -42.00 1.27 13.88
N THR A 24 -41.63 0.12 13.34
CA THR A 24 -40.23 -0.31 13.38
C THR A 24 -39.45 0.60 12.45
N ALA A 25 -38.49 1.35 12.99
CA ALA A 25 -37.54 2.14 12.21
C ALA A 25 -36.52 1.24 11.49
N ASN A 26 -36.92 0.04 11.06
CA ASN A 26 -36.13 -0.85 10.23
C ASN A 26 -36.54 -0.62 8.76
N SER A 27 -36.42 0.63 8.30
CA SER A 27 -35.93 0.83 6.94
C SER A 27 -34.54 0.21 7.00
N ALA A 28 -34.31 -0.89 6.27
CA ALA A 28 -33.07 -1.66 6.18
C ALA A 28 -31.85 -0.96 6.79
N ASP A 29 -31.08 -1.66 7.63
CA ASP A 29 -29.70 -1.27 7.96
C ASP A 29 -28.91 -1.21 6.64
N ILE A 30 -29.15 -0.17 5.83
CA ILE A 30 -28.48 0.14 4.59
C ILE A 30 -27.10 0.53 5.09
N ASN A 31 -26.17 -0.40 4.97
CA ASN A 31 -24.79 -0.06 5.23
C ASN A 31 -24.41 0.97 4.18
N LEU A 32 -23.58 1.94 4.57
CA LEU A 32 -23.04 2.90 3.61
C LEU A 32 -22.42 2.18 2.40
N GLU A 33 -21.86 0.98 2.63
CA GLU A 33 -21.36 0.05 1.62
C GLU A 33 -22.40 -0.28 0.54
N ASP A 34 -23.66 -0.54 0.91
CA ASP A 34 -24.72 -0.92 -0.03
C ASP A 34 -25.14 0.24 -0.95
N LEU A 35 -24.76 1.49 -0.61
CA LEU A 35 -25.00 2.67 -1.43
C LEU A 35 -23.86 2.96 -2.41
N ILE A 36 -22.70 2.33 -2.23
CA ILE A 36 -21.53 2.53 -3.09
C ILE A 36 -21.61 1.57 -4.27
N THR A 37 -21.40 2.09 -5.48
CA THR A 37 -21.38 1.24 -6.68
C THR A 37 -20.06 0.48 -6.75
N GLN A 38 -20.15 -0.82 -7.02
CA GLN A 38 -18.99 -1.66 -7.22
C GLN A 38 -18.37 -1.39 -8.61
N GLU A 39 -17.28 -0.61 -8.64
CA GLU A 39 -16.53 -0.33 -9.87
C GLU A 39 -15.01 -0.38 -9.67
N ASP A 40 -14.29 -0.52 -10.77
CA ASP A 40 -12.83 -0.50 -10.80
C ASP A 40 -12.30 0.93 -10.85
N VAL A 41 -11.45 1.24 -9.88
CA VAL A 41 -10.90 2.57 -9.66
C VAL A 41 -9.37 2.53 -9.62
N VAL A 42 -8.77 3.65 -9.99
CA VAL A 42 -7.33 3.88 -9.84
C VAL A 42 -7.12 4.64 -8.54
N VAL A 43 -6.44 4.00 -7.59
CA VAL A 43 -6.00 4.63 -6.35
C VAL A 43 -4.58 5.17 -6.55
N THR A 44 -4.38 6.43 -6.18
CA THR A 44 -3.07 7.09 -6.27
C THR A 44 -2.64 7.66 -4.93
N LEU A 45 -1.37 7.44 -4.57
CA LEU A 45 -0.69 8.09 -3.44
C LEU A 45 0.44 8.96 -4.00
N SER A 46 0.46 10.22 -3.61
CA SER A 46 1.55 11.14 -3.96
C SER A 46 2.73 11.07 -2.99
N HIS A 47 3.87 11.61 -3.39
CA HIS A 47 5.06 11.68 -2.55
C HIS A 47 4.85 12.50 -1.28
N GLN A 48 4.03 13.57 -1.35
CA GLN A 48 3.62 14.35 -0.18
C GLN A 48 2.56 13.66 0.69
N GLY A 49 2.13 12.44 0.33
CA GLY A 49 1.19 11.64 1.10
C GLY A 49 -0.27 12.01 0.85
N TYR A 50 -0.61 12.62 -0.29
CA TYR A 50 -2.01 12.79 -0.68
C TYR A 50 -2.54 11.51 -1.34
N VAL A 51 -3.70 11.05 -0.89
CA VAL A 51 -4.37 9.87 -1.41
C VAL A 51 -5.74 10.24 -2.00
N LYS A 52 -6.10 9.57 -3.09
CA LYS A 52 -7.39 9.66 -3.76
C LYS A 52 -7.66 8.43 -4.61
N TYR A 53 -8.91 8.25 -5.01
CA TYR A 53 -9.28 7.34 -6.09
C TYR A 53 -10.09 8.07 -7.18
N GLN A 54 -10.14 7.48 -8.37
CA GLN A 54 -11.00 7.92 -9.46
C GLN A 54 -11.38 6.72 -10.35
N PRO A 55 -12.53 6.74 -11.04
CA PRO A 55 -12.89 5.69 -11.99
C PRO A 55 -11.83 5.48 -13.07
N LEU A 56 -11.59 4.22 -13.44
CA LEU A 56 -10.60 3.87 -14.46
C LEU A 56 -10.91 4.54 -15.82
N SER A 57 -12.21 4.64 -16.17
CA SER A 57 -12.69 5.27 -17.40
C SER A 57 -12.29 6.74 -17.50
N GLU A 58 -12.35 7.51 -16.40
CA GLU A 58 -11.92 8.91 -16.37
C GLU A 58 -10.39 9.03 -16.51
N TYR A 59 -9.66 8.13 -15.85
CA TYR A 59 -8.19 8.10 -15.91
C TYR A 59 -7.69 7.83 -17.34
N GLU A 60 -8.32 6.91 -18.07
CA GLU A 60 -7.99 6.58 -19.45
C GLU A 60 -8.43 7.64 -20.46
N ALA A 61 -9.63 8.21 -20.31
CA ALA A 61 -10.15 9.24 -21.23
C ALA A 61 -9.24 10.48 -21.29
N GLN A 62 -8.53 10.77 -20.20
CA GLN A 62 -7.56 11.86 -20.11
C GLN A 62 -6.14 11.47 -20.59
N ARG A 63 -5.94 10.26 -21.15
CA ARG A 63 -4.66 9.78 -21.72
C ARG A 63 -4.43 10.28 -23.16
N ARG A 64 -5.07 11.39 -23.58
CA ARG A 64 -4.83 12.01 -24.89
C ARG A 64 -3.35 12.34 -25.04
N GLY A 65 -2.71 11.61 -25.94
CA GLY A 65 -1.26 11.53 -26.11
C GLY A 65 -0.62 12.88 -26.35
N GLY A 66 0.37 13.21 -25.52
CA GLY A 66 1.07 14.48 -25.57
C GLY A 66 2.19 14.60 -24.54
N LYS A 67 3.08 13.61 -24.43
CA LYS A 67 4.41 13.80 -23.81
C LYS A 67 5.49 13.85 -24.89
N GLY A 68 5.23 14.63 -25.95
CA GLY A 68 6.17 14.88 -27.02
C GLY A 68 6.99 16.14 -26.74
N LYS A 69 8.30 15.94 -26.53
CA LYS A 69 9.40 16.94 -26.50
C LYS A 69 9.57 17.76 -25.20
N SER A 70 10.63 17.37 -24.50
CA SER A 70 11.42 18.14 -23.54
C SER A 70 10.74 18.48 -22.21
N ALA A 71 11.36 17.97 -21.15
CA ALA A 71 11.04 18.23 -19.76
C ALA A 71 10.90 19.74 -19.50
N ALA A 72 9.66 20.20 -19.37
CA ALA A 72 9.36 21.54 -18.95
C ALA A 72 9.66 21.66 -17.44
N ARG A 73 10.70 22.43 -17.13
CA ARG A 73 11.06 23.04 -15.83
C ARG A 73 10.38 22.43 -14.60
N ILE A 74 10.93 21.31 -14.13
CA ILE A 74 10.56 20.68 -12.87
C ILE A 74 11.23 21.47 -11.74
N LYS A 75 10.47 22.38 -11.11
CA LYS A 75 10.74 22.86 -9.76
C LYS A 75 9.51 22.51 -8.92
N GLU A 76 9.68 21.58 -8.00
CA GLU A 76 8.81 21.31 -6.83
C GLU A 76 7.34 20.93 -7.13
N GLU A 77 7.10 20.01 -8.06
CA GLU A 77 5.78 19.37 -8.18
C GLU A 77 5.74 18.02 -7.45
N ASP A 78 4.67 17.82 -6.69
CA ASP A 78 4.31 16.54 -6.07
C ASP A 78 4.06 15.49 -7.16
N PHE A 79 4.68 14.32 -7.06
CA PHE A 79 4.56 13.24 -8.04
C PHE A 79 3.83 12.04 -7.44
N ILE A 80 3.27 11.19 -8.30
CA ILE A 80 2.62 9.96 -7.88
C ILE A 80 3.69 8.94 -7.49
N ASP A 81 3.71 8.56 -6.21
CA ASP A 81 4.64 7.58 -5.65
C ASP A 81 4.09 6.15 -5.79
N ARG A 82 2.78 5.97 -5.60
CA ARG A 82 2.08 4.69 -5.79
C ARG A 82 0.84 4.85 -6.65
N LEU A 83 0.62 3.88 -7.52
CA LEU A 83 -0.58 3.71 -8.33
C LEU A 83 -0.98 2.24 -8.28
N LEU A 84 -2.23 1.99 -7.94
CA LEU A 84 -2.81 0.64 -7.95
C LEU A 84 -4.23 0.71 -8.51
N VAL A 85 -4.65 -0.39 -9.13
CA VAL A 85 -6.02 -0.60 -9.58
C VAL A 85 -6.67 -1.55 -8.58
N ALA A 86 -7.85 -1.18 -8.11
CA ALA A 86 -8.62 -1.96 -7.16
C ALA A 86 -10.11 -1.68 -7.36
N ASN A 87 -10.94 -2.55 -6.82
CA ASN A 87 -12.36 -2.29 -6.75
C ASN A 87 -12.69 -1.37 -5.56
N THR A 88 -13.71 -0.52 -5.70
CA THR A 88 -14.25 0.31 -4.59
C THR A 88 -14.49 -0.45 -3.28
N HIS A 89 -14.87 -1.73 -3.36
CA HIS A 89 -15.18 -2.58 -2.20
C HIS A 89 -13.99 -3.39 -1.69
N ASP A 90 -12.84 -3.32 -2.35
CA ASP A 90 -11.62 -3.98 -1.90
C ASP A 90 -11.10 -3.36 -0.60
N HIS A 91 -10.34 -4.17 0.14
CA HIS A 91 -9.53 -3.67 1.24
C HIS A 91 -8.19 -3.16 0.71
N ILE A 92 -7.74 -2.01 1.19
CA ILE A 92 -6.37 -1.56 1.02
C ILE A 92 -5.60 -1.68 2.33
N LEU A 93 -4.57 -2.52 2.32
CA LEU A 93 -3.67 -2.68 3.45
C LEU A 93 -2.54 -1.64 3.33
N CYS A 94 -2.56 -0.66 4.22
CA CYS A 94 -1.55 0.40 4.30
C CYS A 94 -0.51 0.02 5.35
N PHE A 95 0.70 -0.28 4.91
CA PHE A 95 1.83 -0.62 5.78
C PHE A 95 2.67 0.62 6.07
N SER A 96 3.08 0.80 7.31
CA SER A 96 3.85 1.96 7.73
C SER A 96 5.32 1.65 8.02
N SER A 97 6.17 2.67 8.02
CA SER A 97 7.59 2.59 8.39
C SER A 97 7.81 2.06 9.81
N ARG A 98 6.85 2.29 10.71
CA ARG A 98 6.86 1.79 12.09
C ARG A 98 6.40 0.34 12.23
N GLY A 99 6.20 -0.38 11.12
CA GLY A 99 5.85 -1.80 11.12
C GLY A 99 4.39 -2.06 11.51
N ARG A 100 3.53 -1.05 11.39
CA ARG A 100 2.08 -1.16 11.59
C ARG A 100 1.39 -1.40 10.24
N VAL A 101 0.20 -1.97 10.31
CA VAL A 101 -0.70 -2.13 9.18
C VAL A 101 -2.07 -1.56 9.54
N TYR A 102 -2.65 -0.85 8.59
CA TYR A 102 -4.00 -0.32 8.64
C TYR A 102 -4.80 -0.91 7.49
N SER A 103 -6.10 -1.14 7.70
CA SER A 103 -7.02 -1.58 6.65
C SER A 103 -8.13 -0.56 6.54
N MET A 104 -8.47 -0.19 5.31
CA MET A 104 -9.64 0.61 4.99
C MET A 104 -10.21 0.15 3.66
N LYS A 105 -11.48 0.45 3.41
CA LYS A 105 -12.11 0.19 2.11
C LYS A 105 -11.73 1.29 1.12
N VAL A 106 -11.65 0.96 -0.17
CA VAL A 106 -11.26 1.94 -1.19
C VAL A 106 -12.23 3.12 -1.24
N TYR A 107 -13.54 2.90 -1.13
CA TYR A 107 -14.53 3.99 -1.13
C TYR A 107 -14.43 4.97 0.05
N GLN A 108 -13.66 4.65 1.09
CA GLN A 108 -13.42 5.56 2.22
C GLN A 108 -12.35 6.62 1.90
N LEU A 109 -11.58 6.40 0.83
CA LEU A 109 -10.69 7.42 0.28
C LEU A 109 -11.51 8.55 -0.36
N PRO A 110 -10.94 9.74 -0.58
CA PRO A 110 -11.64 10.79 -1.30
C PRO A 110 -11.67 10.48 -2.81
N GLU A 111 -12.87 10.46 -3.38
CA GLU A 111 -13.04 10.51 -4.83
C GLU A 111 -12.63 11.90 -5.34
N ALA A 112 -11.72 11.94 -6.31
CA ALA A 112 -11.26 13.20 -6.86
C ALA A 112 -10.70 13.03 -8.27
N THR A 113 -10.96 14.01 -9.13
CA THR A 113 -10.43 14.05 -10.50
C THR A 113 -8.90 14.07 -10.52
N ARG A 114 -8.30 13.73 -11.67
CA ARG A 114 -6.84 13.64 -11.81
C ARG A 114 -6.08 14.92 -11.41
N GLY A 115 -6.65 16.10 -11.65
CA GLY A 115 -6.04 17.39 -11.32
C GLY A 115 -6.16 17.81 -9.84
N ALA A 116 -7.09 17.23 -9.10
CA ALA A 116 -7.25 17.52 -7.68
C ALA A 116 -6.19 16.79 -6.84
N ARG A 117 -5.75 17.36 -5.72
CA ARG A 117 -4.70 16.74 -4.89
C ARG A 117 -5.17 15.50 -4.12
N GLY A 118 -6.44 15.44 -3.72
CA GLY A 118 -6.94 14.42 -2.78
C GLY A 118 -6.85 14.90 -1.34
N ARG A 119 -6.81 13.97 -0.38
CA ARG A 119 -6.64 14.29 1.06
C ARG A 119 -5.33 13.72 1.59
N PRO A 120 -4.67 14.38 2.56
CA PRO A 120 -3.51 13.80 3.24
C PRO A 120 -3.88 12.47 3.92
N ILE A 121 -3.08 11.42 3.71
CA ILE A 121 -3.32 10.08 4.26
C ILE A 121 -3.27 10.07 5.79
N VAL A 122 -2.48 10.96 6.38
CA VAL A 122 -2.38 11.19 7.84
C VAL A 122 -3.70 11.65 8.47
N ASN A 123 -4.63 12.18 7.68
CA ASN A 123 -5.95 12.59 8.17
C ASN A 123 -6.98 11.45 8.11
N LEU A 124 -6.66 10.37 7.39
CA LEU A 124 -7.53 9.20 7.21
C LEU A 124 -7.10 8.03 8.09
N LEU A 125 -5.80 7.93 8.40
CA LEU A 125 -5.21 6.88 9.22
C LEU A 125 -4.60 7.48 10.49
N PRO A 126 -4.73 6.80 11.65
CA PRO A 126 -4.10 7.25 12.90
C PRO A 126 -2.60 6.93 12.87
N LEU A 127 -1.84 7.77 12.16
CA LEU A 127 -0.40 7.70 12.04
C LEU A 127 0.26 8.51 13.17
N GLU A 128 1.30 7.94 13.75
CA GLU A 128 2.15 8.62 14.74
C GLU A 128 3.03 9.67 14.06
N GLN A 129 3.66 10.54 14.86
CA GLN A 129 4.65 11.48 14.35
C GLN A 129 5.80 10.75 13.62
N ASP A 130 6.21 11.26 12.45
CA ASP A 130 7.24 10.69 11.57
C ASP A 130 6.94 9.26 11.04
N GLU A 131 5.70 8.79 11.19
CA GLU A 131 5.23 7.55 10.58
C GLU A 131 4.78 7.81 9.13
N ARG A 132 5.40 7.11 8.18
CA ARG A 132 5.06 7.19 6.75
C ARG A 132 4.53 5.87 6.23
N ILE A 133 3.68 5.92 5.22
CA ILE A 133 3.23 4.71 4.51
C ILE A 133 4.32 4.24 3.55
N THR A 134 4.66 2.95 3.60
CA THR A 134 5.75 2.33 2.82
C THR A 134 5.20 1.53 1.64
N ALA A 135 4.05 0.89 1.83
CA ALA A 135 3.35 0.12 0.81
C ALA A 135 1.84 0.18 1.02
N ILE A 136 1.09 0.13 -0.10
CA ILE A 136 -0.35 -0.07 -0.12
C ILE A 136 -0.61 -1.30 -0.98
N LEU A 137 -1.24 -2.32 -0.41
CA LEU A 137 -1.56 -3.57 -1.10
C LEU A 137 -3.08 -3.71 -1.21
N PRO A 138 -3.64 -3.77 -2.44
CA PRO A 138 -5.05 -4.08 -2.62
C PRO A 138 -5.32 -5.56 -2.34
N VAL A 139 -6.41 -5.83 -1.64
CA VAL A 139 -6.85 -7.17 -1.24
C VAL A 139 -8.35 -7.28 -1.48
N THR A 140 -8.72 -8.05 -2.49
CA THR A 140 -10.12 -8.42 -2.76
C THR A 140 -10.60 -9.48 -1.79
N GLU A 141 -9.85 -10.57 -1.65
CA GLU A 141 -10.14 -11.67 -0.72
C GLU A 141 -8.91 -12.05 0.09
N PHE A 142 -9.12 -12.40 1.36
CA PHE A 142 -8.06 -12.83 2.27
C PHE A 142 -7.77 -14.32 2.10
N GLU A 143 -7.07 -14.68 1.04
CA GLU A 143 -6.74 -16.08 0.72
C GLU A 143 -5.62 -16.66 1.63
N GLU A 144 -5.76 -17.90 2.08
CA GLU A 144 -4.70 -18.61 2.82
C GLU A 144 -3.44 -18.88 1.98
N GLY A 145 -3.63 -19.01 0.67
CA GLY A 145 -2.57 -19.21 -0.31
C GLY A 145 -1.68 -17.98 -0.52
N VAL A 146 -2.14 -16.79 -0.13
CA VAL A 146 -1.40 -15.54 -0.31
C VAL A 146 -0.73 -15.14 1.01
N LYS A 147 0.48 -14.63 0.89
CA LYS A 147 1.31 -14.19 2.01
C LYS A 147 1.73 -12.75 1.79
N VAL A 148 1.83 -12.01 2.88
CA VAL A 148 2.43 -10.68 2.92
C VAL A 148 3.89 -10.85 3.29
N PHE A 149 4.78 -10.51 2.37
CA PHE A 149 6.22 -10.52 2.58
C PHE A 149 6.70 -9.10 2.89
N MET A 150 7.37 -8.94 4.03
CA MET A 150 7.87 -7.68 4.56
C MET A 150 9.39 -7.71 4.65
N ALA A 151 10.03 -6.56 4.40
CA ALA A 151 11.46 -6.35 4.59
C ALA A 151 11.75 -5.05 5.33
N THR A 152 12.74 -5.10 6.22
CA THR A 152 13.18 -3.97 7.05
C THR A 152 14.55 -3.46 6.62
N ALA A 153 14.90 -2.24 7.04
CA ALA A 153 16.16 -1.58 6.72
C ALA A 153 17.38 -2.37 7.21
N ASN A 154 17.30 -3.04 8.37
CA ASN A 154 18.40 -3.86 8.89
C ASN A 154 18.56 -5.24 8.23
N GLY A 155 17.77 -5.53 7.18
CA GLY A 155 17.84 -6.79 6.45
C GLY A 155 17.04 -7.93 7.07
N THR A 156 16.17 -7.66 8.04
CA THR A 156 15.17 -8.62 8.52
C THR A 156 14.02 -8.70 7.53
N VAL A 157 13.54 -9.92 7.30
CA VAL A 157 12.35 -10.19 6.50
C VAL A 157 11.36 -11.01 7.28
N LYS A 158 10.09 -10.88 6.92
CA LYS A 158 9.01 -11.62 7.55
C LYS A 158 7.95 -11.97 6.53
N LYS A 159 7.42 -13.18 6.63
CA LYS A 159 6.27 -13.62 5.86
C LYS A 159 5.10 -13.88 6.81
N THR A 160 3.92 -13.39 6.49
CA THR A 160 2.69 -13.62 7.28
C THR A 160 1.56 -13.99 6.33
N VAL A 161 0.72 -14.96 6.69
CA VAL A 161 -0.41 -15.37 5.86
C VAL A 161 -1.41 -14.22 5.76
N LEU A 162 -2.00 -13.98 4.58
CA LEU A 162 -2.88 -12.85 4.35
C LEU A 162 -4.13 -12.86 5.26
N THR A 163 -4.64 -14.04 5.63
CA THR A 163 -5.77 -14.22 6.56
C THR A 163 -5.57 -13.60 7.94
N GLU A 164 -4.33 -13.43 8.40
CA GLU A 164 -4.00 -12.72 9.65
C GLU A 164 -4.39 -11.23 9.62
N PHE A 165 -4.67 -10.70 8.42
CA PHE A 165 -5.09 -9.33 8.17
C PHE A 165 -6.58 -9.19 7.81
N ASN A 166 -7.39 -10.26 7.92
CA ASN A 166 -8.82 -10.17 7.59
C ASN A 166 -9.57 -9.20 8.53
N ARG A 167 -9.33 -9.30 9.85
CA ARG A 167 -10.04 -8.48 10.85
C ARG A 167 -9.11 -7.45 11.49
N LEU A 168 -8.92 -6.33 10.80
CA LEU A 168 -8.22 -5.16 11.35
C LEU A 168 -9.21 -4.18 11.97
N ARG A 169 -8.83 -3.62 13.13
CA ARG A 169 -9.50 -2.45 13.71
C ARG A 169 -8.99 -1.19 13.01
N THR A 170 -9.77 -0.11 13.03
CA THR A 170 -9.39 1.19 12.47
C THR A 170 -8.08 1.74 13.05
N ALA A 171 -7.78 1.41 14.30
CA ALA A 171 -6.51 1.76 14.96
C ALA A 171 -5.27 1.06 14.38
N GLY A 172 -5.46 0.10 13.46
CA GLY A 172 -4.39 -0.74 12.91
C GLY A 172 -3.93 -1.86 13.86
N LYS A 173 -2.98 -2.66 13.36
CA LYS A 173 -2.35 -3.79 14.06
C LYS A 173 -0.84 -3.74 13.82
N VAL A 174 -0.05 -4.32 14.73
CA VAL A 174 1.38 -4.54 14.49
C VAL A 174 1.52 -5.60 13.39
N ALA A 175 2.19 -5.29 12.29
CA ALA A 175 2.49 -6.25 11.21
C ALA A 175 3.82 -6.98 11.50
N ILE A 176 4.80 -6.25 12.00
CA ILE A 176 6.15 -6.74 12.32
C ILE A 176 6.68 -6.03 13.56
N LYS A 177 7.30 -6.78 14.46
CA LYS A 177 7.99 -6.18 15.61
C LYS A 177 9.36 -5.67 15.17
N LEU A 178 9.51 -4.35 15.08
CA LEU A 178 10.78 -3.71 14.78
C LEU A 178 11.66 -3.63 16.02
N VAL A 179 12.98 -3.72 15.82
CA VAL A 179 13.97 -3.37 16.84
C VAL A 179 14.24 -1.87 16.80
N GLU A 180 14.86 -1.33 17.85
CA GLU A 180 15.20 0.10 17.90
C GLU A 180 16.08 0.51 16.71
N GLY A 181 15.73 1.62 16.06
CA GLY A 181 16.42 2.13 14.88
C GLY A 181 16.12 1.40 13.56
N ASP A 182 15.26 0.37 13.57
CA ASP A 182 14.82 -0.32 12.35
C ASP A 182 13.52 0.27 11.81
N GLU A 183 13.32 0.14 10.50
CA GLU A 183 12.10 0.60 9.82
C GLU A 183 11.68 -0.41 8.75
N LEU A 184 10.38 -0.52 8.52
CA LEU A 184 9.85 -1.28 7.40
C LEU A 184 10.14 -0.51 6.10
N ILE A 185 10.76 -1.15 5.10
CA ILE A 185 11.14 -0.48 3.84
C ILE A 185 10.34 -0.97 2.63
N GLY A 186 9.70 -2.14 2.73
CA GLY A 186 9.06 -2.75 1.58
C GLY A 186 8.15 -3.90 1.98
N VAL A 187 7.02 -3.99 1.27
CA VAL A 187 6.02 -5.03 1.44
C VAL A 187 5.50 -5.41 0.07
N ASP A 188 5.33 -6.70 -0.18
CA ASP A 188 4.72 -7.22 -1.41
C ASP A 188 3.95 -8.52 -1.10
N LEU A 189 3.03 -8.91 -1.98
CA LEU A 189 2.29 -10.17 -1.90
C LEU A 189 3.08 -11.29 -2.58
N THR A 190 3.12 -12.44 -1.93
CA THR A 190 3.77 -13.65 -2.44
C THR A 190 2.87 -14.86 -2.27
N SER A 191 3.01 -15.85 -3.16
CA SER A 191 2.09 -16.98 -3.34
C SER A 191 2.60 -18.31 -2.79
N GLY A 192 3.90 -18.45 -2.50
CA GLY A 192 4.50 -19.73 -2.07
C GLY A 192 5.77 -20.08 -2.82
N GLU A 193 5.73 -19.90 -4.14
CA GLU A 193 6.81 -20.29 -5.06
C GLU A 193 7.64 -19.11 -5.55
N ASP A 194 7.23 -17.89 -5.17
CA ASP A 194 7.92 -16.67 -5.56
C ASP A 194 9.35 -16.61 -5.00
N GLU A 195 10.18 -15.87 -5.70
CA GLU A 195 11.48 -15.44 -5.19
C GLU A 195 11.38 -14.02 -4.66
N VAL A 196 12.31 -13.67 -3.79
CA VAL A 196 12.42 -12.31 -3.26
C VAL A 196 13.84 -11.82 -3.45
N MET A 197 13.96 -10.53 -3.76
CA MET A 197 15.21 -9.83 -3.93
C MET A 197 15.30 -8.67 -2.96
N LEU A 198 16.41 -8.56 -2.24
CA LEU A 198 16.71 -7.42 -1.36
C LEU A 198 17.96 -6.72 -1.88
N PHE A 199 17.88 -5.40 -1.99
CA PHE A 199 18.96 -4.53 -2.44
C PHE A 199 19.45 -3.66 -1.30
N SER A 200 20.77 -3.51 -1.15
CA SER A 200 21.39 -2.66 -0.13
C SER A 200 21.97 -1.37 -0.69
N ALA A 201 22.21 -0.40 0.18
CA ALA A 201 22.83 0.89 -0.15
C ALA A 201 24.25 0.73 -0.72
N GLU A 202 25.00 -0.27 -0.22
CA GLU A 202 26.33 -0.66 -0.73
C GLU A 202 26.30 -1.49 -2.03
N GLY A 203 25.14 -1.54 -2.70
CA GLY A 203 24.99 -2.20 -4.00
C GLY A 203 25.02 -3.72 -3.96
N LYS A 204 24.76 -4.32 -2.79
CA LYS A 204 24.60 -5.77 -2.65
C LYS A 204 23.17 -6.18 -2.96
N VAL A 205 23.03 -7.40 -3.47
CA VAL A 205 21.73 -8.02 -3.71
C VAL A 205 21.75 -9.48 -3.31
N VAL A 206 20.68 -9.93 -2.64
CA VAL A 206 20.41 -11.36 -2.43
C VAL A 206 19.11 -11.72 -3.11
N ARG A 207 19.06 -12.88 -3.75
CA ARG A 207 17.87 -13.45 -4.39
C ARG A 207 17.67 -14.86 -3.85
N PHE A 208 16.51 -15.16 -3.29
CA PHE A 208 16.20 -16.46 -2.71
C PHE A 208 14.70 -16.79 -2.81
N LYS A 209 14.36 -18.07 -2.79
CA LYS A 209 12.96 -18.54 -2.76
C LYS A 209 12.28 -18.21 -1.43
N GLU A 210 11.05 -17.74 -1.49
CA GLU A 210 10.28 -17.37 -0.31
C GLU A 210 9.92 -18.56 0.59
N SER A 211 9.94 -19.79 0.05
CA SER A 211 9.81 -21.04 0.81
C SER A 211 10.92 -21.25 1.85
N SER A 212 12.07 -20.57 1.73
CA SER A 212 13.14 -20.57 2.75
C SER A 212 12.83 -19.70 3.98
N VAL A 213 11.68 -19.02 3.98
CA VAL A 213 11.15 -18.22 5.09
C VAL A 213 9.80 -18.80 5.49
N ARG A 214 9.70 -19.34 6.71
CA ARG A 214 8.42 -19.80 7.25
C ARG A 214 7.48 -18.61 7.52
N ALA A 215 6.19 -18.82 7.32
CA ALA A 215 5.19 -17.85 7.77
C ALA A 215 5.19 -17.75 9.30
N MET A 216 5.02 -16.55 9.83
CA MET A 216 4.99 -16.25 11.26
C MET A 216 3.88 -15.25 11.58
N GLY A 217 3.34 -15.33 12.80
CA GLY A 217 2.30 -14.43 13.27
C GLY A 217 2.78 -12.97 13.42
N CYS A 218 1.80 -12.06 13.47
CA CYS A 218 2.00 -10.61 13.45
C CYS A 218 2.93 -10.04 14.55
N ASN A 219 2.92 -10.61 15.77
CA ASN A 219 3.71 -10.09 16.91
C ASN A 219 5.16 -10.60 16.99
N THR A 220 5.72 -11.06 15.88
CA THR A 220 7.10 -11.57 15.78
C THR A 220 8.00 -10.65 14.95
N THR A 221 9.31 -10.75 15.17
CA THR A 221 10.33 -9.88 14.53
C THR A 221 10.63 -10.28 13.09
N GLY A 222 10.71 -11.57 12.77
CA GLY A 222 11.14 -12.02 11.45
C GLY A 222 12.42 -12.87 11.49
N VAL A 223 13.00 -13.11 10.32
CA VAL A 223 14.28 -13.79 10.13
C VAL A 223 15.17 -12.95 9.21
N ARG A 224 16.49 -13.11 9.28
CA ARG A 224 17.41 -12.33 8.42
C ARG A 224 17.26 -12.70 6.93
N GLY A 225 16.94 -11.74 6.06
CA GLY A 225 16.89 -11.93 4.61
C GLY A 225 18.25 -11.78 3.94
N ILE A 226 18.99 -10.72 4.28
CA ILE A 226 20.32 -10.38 3.76
C ILE A 226 21.29 -10.11 4.89
N ARG A 227 22.57 -10.46 4.72
CA ARG A 227 23.63 -10.08 5.66
C ARG A 227 24.27 -8.78 5.19
N LEU A 228 24.04 -7.71 5.94
CA LEU A 228 24.57 -6.38 5.68
C LEU A 228 25.97 -6.21 6.28
N GLY A 229 26.74 -5.29 5.69
CA GLY A 229 27.98 -4.77 6.26
C GLY A 229 27.72 -3.75 7.37
N GLU A 230 28.79 -3.25 7.98
CA GLU A 230 28.69 -2.14 8.94
C GLU A 230 28.19 -0.87 8.23
N GLY A 231 27.17 -0.21 8.77
CA GLY A 231 26.57 1.00 8.20
C GLY A 231 25.68 0.79 6.96
N ASP A 232 25.66 -0.41 6.37
CA ASP A 232 24.82 -0.74 5.22
C ASP A 232 23.36 -1.01 5.63
N LYS A 233 22.42 -0.74 4.73
CA LYS A 233 20.99 -0.95 4.95
C LYS A 233 20.29 -1.39 3.67
N VAL A 234 19.16 -2.08 3.83
CA VAL A 234 18.28 -2.41 2.71
C VAL A 234 17.57 -1.15 2.23
N VAL A 235 17.56 -0.96 0.91
CA VAL A 235 16.92 0.19 0.24
C VAL A 235 15.73 -0.22 -0.61
N SER A 236 15.64 -1.48 -1.04
CA SER A 236 14.52 -1.95 -1.87
C SER A 236 14.25 -3.44 -1.72
N LEU A 237 12.97 -3.79 -1.82
CA LEU A 237 12.47 -5.15 -1.98
C LEU A 237 11.84 -5.28 -3.36
N ILE A 238 12.13 -6.37 -4.07
CA ILE A 238 11.52 -6.71 -5.35
C ILE A 238 11.12 -8.18 -5.33
N VAL A 239 9.87 -8.46 -5.68
CA VAL A 239 9.41 -9.80 -6.05
C VAL A 239 9.46 -9.88 -7.58
N PRO A 240 10.46 -10.54 -8.18
CA PRO A 240 10.60 -10.59 -9.63
C PRO A 240 9.40 -11.30 -10.27
N ARG A 241 8.67 -10.60 -11.13
CA ARG A 241 7.56 -11.15 -11.92
C ARG A 241 7.84 -10.95 -13.40
N GLY A 242 7.72 -11.99 -14.21
CA GLY A 242 8.07 -11.92 -15.65
C GLY A 242 9.57 -11.74 -15.92
N ASP A 243 9.89 -11.16 -17.07
CA ASP A 243 11.24 -11.01 -17.62
C ASP A 243 11.76 -9.57 -17.61
N GLY A 244 10.97 -8.61 -17.11
CA GLY A 244 11.35 -7.20 -16.97
C GLY A 244 12.69 -7.02 -16.26
N ALA A 245 13.49 -6.06 -16.71
CA ALA A 245 14.82 -5.80 -16.18
C ALA A 245 14.77 -5.10 -14.82
N ILE A 246 15.79 -5.31 -13.98
CA ILE A 246 15.97 -4.52 -12.76
C ILE A 246 16.71 -3.23 -13.10
N LEU A 247 16.08 -2.09 -12.84
CA LEU A 247 16.67 -0.77 -12.91
C LEU A 247 17.13 -0.35 -11.52
N THR A 248 18.41 -0.01 -11.39
CA THR A 248 19.02 0.48 -10.14
C THR A 248 19.58 1.88 -10.37
N ALA A 249 19.37 2.78 -9.40
CA ALA A 249 19.88 4.15 -9.43
C ALA A 249 20.66 4.50 -8.15
N THR A 250 21.69 5.35 -8.29
CA THR A 250 22.55 5.83 -7.21
C THR A 250 22.38 7.33 -6.97
N GLN A 251 22.89 7.82 -5.83
CA GLN A 251 22.71 9.19 -5.36
C GLN A 251 23.18 10.25 -6.36
N ASN A 252 24.27 9.98 -7.10
CA ASN A 252 24.83 10.94 -8.06
C ASN A 252 24.25 10.78 -9.47
N GLY A 253 23.07 10.15 -9.61
CA GLY A 253 22.35 10.04 -10.88
C GLY A 253 22.88 8.97 -11.85
N TYR A 254 23.75 8.08 -11.39
CA TYR A 254 24.17 6.92 -12.17
C TYR A 254 23.17 5.79 -12.01
N GLY A 255 22.94 5.02 -13.06
CA GLY A 255 22.06 3.86 -13.00
C GLY A 255 22.31 2.90 -14.13
N LYS A 256 21.76 1.70 -14.00
CA LYS A 256 21.81 0.68 -15.05
C LYS A 256 20.57 -0.19 -15.00
N ARG A 257 20.31 -0.86 -16.13
CA ARG A 257 19.35 -1.96 -16.22
C ARG A 257 20.12 -3.27 -16.34
N THR A 258 19.62 -4.31 -15.68
CA THR A 258 20.23 -5.66 -15.73
C THR A 258 19.09 -6.67 -15.74
N ALA A 259 19.16 -7.64 -16.65
CA ALA A 259 18.11 -8.64 -16.78
C ALA A 259 17.95 -9.44 -15.48
N VAL A 260 16.71 -9.78 -15.11
CA VAL A 260 16.45 -10.58 -13.90
C VAL A 260 17.19 -11.91 -13.93
N ALA A 261 17.32 -12.53 -15.11
CA ALA A 261 18.05 -13.80 -15.28
C ALA A 261 19.55 -13.73 -14.90
N GLU A 262 20.16 -12.54 -14.94
CA GLU A 262 21.57 -12.36 -14.55
C GLU A 262 21.77 -12.34 -13.04
N TYR A 263 20.70 -12.19 -12.24
CA TYR A 263 20.78 -12.24 -10.79
C TYR A 263 20.71 -13.70 -10.32
N PRO A 264 21.81 -14.27 -9.79
CA PRO A 264 21.84 -15.67 -9.41
C PRO A 264 21.00 -15.91 -8.15
N THR A 265 20.16 -16.95 -8.18
CA THR A 265 19.49 -17.45 -6.96
C THR A 265 20.53 -18.07 -6.03
N LYS A 266 20.58 -17.59 -4.79
CA LYS A 266 21.51 -18.04 -3.73
C LYS A 266 20.72 -18.36 -2.46
N SER A 267 21.41 -18.87 -1.45
CA SER A 267 20.81 -19.03 -0.12
C SER A 267 20.49 -17.67 0.51
N ARG A 268 19.40 -17.65 1.29
CA ARG A 268 19.03 -16.51 2.16
C ARG A 268 20.12 -16.22 3.20
N ALA A 269 20.13 -15.01 3.74
CA ALA A 269 21.00 -14.54 4.82
C ALA A 269 22.50 -14.55 4.46
N THR A 270 22.81 -14.61 3.17
CA THR A 270 24.16 -14.44 2.64
C THR A 270 24.49 -12.96 2.44
N LYS A 271 25.76 -12.64 2.17
CA LYS A 271 26.20 -11.26 1.85
C LYS A 271 25.68 -10.73 0.50
N GLY A 272 25.06 -11.61 -0.31
CA GLY A 272 24.64 -11.26 -1.66
C GLY A 272 25.80 -11.14 -2.66
N VAL A 273 25.44 -10.84 -3.90
CA VAL A 273 26.37 -10.50 -5.00
C VAL A 273 26.33 -9.00 -5.27
N ILE A 274 27.24 -8.50 -6.11
CA ILE A 274 27.23 -7.09 -6.52
C ILE A 274 26.13 -6.89 -7.56
N SER A 275 25.13 -6.05 -7.26
CA SER A 275 24.18 -5.55 -8.24
C SER A 275 24.79 -4.39 -9.03
N ILE A 276 25.34 -3.40 -8.33
CA ILE A 276 26.02 -2.23 -8.92
C ILE A 276 27.24 -1.88 -8.07
N LYS A 277 28.32 -1.45 -8.72
CA LYS A 277 29.53 -1.03 -8.00
C LYS A 277 29.35 0.36 -7.41
N VAL A 278 29.38 0.46 -6.09
CA VAL A 278 29.42 1.73 -5.36
C VAL A 278 30.85 2.28 -5.40
N THR A 279 30.96 3.57 -5.72
CA THR A 279 32.21 4.34 -5.74
C THR A 279 31.88 5.77 -5.30
N GLU A 280 32.87 6.56 -4.90
CA GLU A 280 32.66 7.99 -4.56
C GLU A 280 31.99 8.77 -5.69
N ARG A 281 32.33 8.42 -6.95
CA ARG A 281 31.71 9.01 -8.15
C ARG A 281 30.22 8.67 -8.25
N ASN A 282 29.84 7.42 -7.99
CA ASN A 282 28.46 6.97 -8.15
C ASN A 282 27.58 7.35 -6.96
N GLY A 283 28.14 7.33 -5.75
CA GLY A 283 27.40 7.39 -4.49
C GLY A 283 26.71 6.07 -4.15
N LEU A 284 26.00 6.06 -3.01
CA LEU A 284 25.23 4.90 -2.54
C LEU A 284 24.02 4.64 -3.44
N VAL A 285 23.51 3.42 -3.41
CA VAL A 285 22.26 3.06 -4.09
C VAL A 285 21.08 3.75 -3.40
N VAL A 286 20.23 4.40 -4.19
CA VAL A 286 18.99 5.03 -3.72
C VAL A 286 17.84 4.03 -3.74
N GLY A 287 17.76 3.22 -4.80
CA GLY A 287 16.74 2.18 -4.91
C GLY A 287 16.89 1.34 -6.17
N ALA A 288 16.10 0.28 -6.22
CA ALA A 288 15.94 -0.59 -7.37
C ALA A 288 14.46 -0.89 -7.61
N VAL A 289 14.07 -1.00 -8.87
CA VAL A 289 12.70 -1.33 -9.29
C VAL A 289 12.73 -2.20 -10.55
N GLN A 290 11.79 -3.14 -10.67
CA GLN A 290 11.63 -3.91 -11.89
C GLN A 290 10.88 -3.07 -12.92
N VAL A 291 11.38 -3.01 -14.14
CA VAL A 291 10.80 -2.26 -15.25
C VAL A 291 10.76 -3.12 -16.50
N ASP A 292 9.63 -3.06 -17.20
CA ASP A 292 9.52 -3.66 -18.53
C ASP A 292 10.11 -2.72 -19.58
N ASP A 293 10.47 -3.27 -20.74
CA ASP A 293 10.77 -2.43 -21.89
C ASP A 293 9.49 -1.72 -22.34
N ALA A 294 9.62 -0.43 -22.64
CA ALA A 294 8.51 0.32 -23.23
C ALA A 294 8.18 -0.35 -24.58
N THR A 295 7.05 -1.06 -24.63
CA THR A 295 6.46 -1.49 -25.89
C THR A 295 6.25 -0.25 -26.73
N ARG A 296 7.06 -0.09 -27.79
CA ARG A 296 6.75 0.82 -28.89
C ARG A 296 5.47 0.27 -29.53
N SER A 297 4.33 0.75 -29.05
CA SER A 297 3.07 0.68 -29.78
C SER A 297 2.99 1.85 -30.76
#